data_AF-A0A3C0TXV8-F1
#
_entry.id   AF-A0A3C0TXV8-F1
#
_cell.length_a   1.000
_cell.length_b   1.000
_cell.length_c   1.000
_cell.angle_alpha   90.00
_cell.angle_beta   90.00
_cell.angle_gamma   90.00
#
_symmetry.space_group_name_H-M   'P 1'
#
loop_
_entity.id
_entity.type
_entity.pdbx_description
1 polymer ?
#
loop_
_entity_poly.entity_id
_entity_poly.type
_entity_poly.pdbx_seq_one_letter_code
_entity_poly.pdbx_strand_id
1 'polypeptide(L)'
;MVTLPQIGHLRPIIDHVEDTIYKRVRAQIVNQARKMASGSIIDYFVNSYSFYGVSWAHGDSTLGGDIYGGVTRQGQFLIISVTVEYKFSDIFEDIFGFDAEPGIPYPITGWWKSRIEIIANKDESASRYKRPEDL
;
A
#
# COMPACT_ATOMS: atom_id res chain seq x y z
N MET A 1 2.32 18.87 12.85
CA MET A 1 2.24 17.59 12.13
C MET A 1 1.89 16.52 13.14
N VAL A 2 0.82 15.78 12.89
CA VAL A 2 0.32 14.72 13.78
C VAL A 2 0.52 13.37 13.08
N THR A 3 0.60 12.27 13.84
CA THR A 3 0.79 10.93 13.27
C THR A 3 -0.46 10.07 13.44
N LEU A 4 -0.68 9.12 12.51
CA LEU A 4 -1.81 8.19 12.57
C LEU A 4 -1.90 7.42 13.92
N PRO A 5 -0.80 6.97 14.55
CA PRO A 5 -0.86 6.38 15.88
C PRO A 5 -1.38 7.34 16.95
N GLN A 6 -1.00 8.62 16.90
CA GLN A 6 -1.41 9.62 17.89
C GLN A 6 -2.92 9.89 17.86
N ILE A 7 -3.54 9.79 16.69
CA ILE A 7 -4.99 9.96 16.53
C ILE A 7 -5.76 8.63 16.52
N GLY A 8 -5.08 7.49 16.74
CA GLY A 8 -5.71 6.17 16.73
C GLY A 8 -6.16 5.65 15.35
N HIS A 9 -5.80 6.33 14.26
CA HIS A 9 -6.25 5.99 12.90
C HIS A 9 -5.29 5.07 12.14
N LEU A 10 -4.14 4.69 12.73
CA LEU A 10 -3.18 3.83 12.01
C LEU A 10 -3.80 2.49 11.59
N ARG A 11 -4.51 1.81 12.51
CA ARG A 11 -5.09 0.50 12.20
C ARG A 11 -6.21 0.59 11.15
N PRO A 12 -7.20 1.49 11.27
CA PRO A 12 -8.21 1.70 10.23
C PRO A 12 -7.64 2.00 8.85
N ILE A 13 -6.60 2.84 8.76
CA ILE A 13 -5.92 3.12 7.49
C ILE A 13 -5.28 1.85 6.94
N ILE A 14 -4.54 1.08 7.75
CA ILE A 14 -3.92 -0.18 7.30
C ILE A 14 -4.98 -1.16 6.77
N ASP A 15 -6.11 -1.31 7.47
CA ASP A 15 -7.19 -2.22 7.08
C ASP A 15 -7.79 -1.82 5.72
N HIS A 16 -8.03 -0.51 5.48
CA HIS A 16 -8.52 -0.03 4.18
C HIS A 16 -7.50 -0.23 3.03
N VAL A 17 -6.22 -0.02 3.31
CA VAL A 17 -5.14 -0.25 2.34
C VAL A 17 -5.03 -1.75 2.00
N GLU A 18 -5.24 -2.64 2.97
CA GLU A 18 -5.25 -4.09 2.78
C GLU A 18 -6.31 -4.53 1.75
N ASP A 19 -7.51 -3.98 1.84
CA ASP A 19 -8.64 -4.37 0.99
C ASP A 19 -8.55 -3.83 -0.44
N THR A 20 -7.98 -2.64 -0.60
CA THR A 20 -8.06 -1.87 -1.85
C THR A 20 -6.72 -1.79 -2.60
N ILE A 21 -5.61 -1.59 -1.90
CA ILE A 21 -4.33 -1.20 -2.51
C ILE A 21 -3.34 -2.36 -2.53
N TYR A 22 -3.35 -3.23 -1.51
CA TYR A 22 -2.39 -4.34 -1.44
C TYR A 22 -2.50 -5.32 -2.61
N LYS A 23 -3.70 -5.50 -3.19
CA LYS A 23 -3.87 -6.33 -4.40
C LYS A 23 -3.06 -5.78 -5.58
N ARG A 24 -3.11 -4.47 -5.80
CA ARG A 24 -2.37 -3.77 -6.86
C ARG A 24 -0.85 -3.80 -6.62
N VAL A 25 -0.42 -3.54 -5.38
CA VAL A 25 1.01 -3.61 -5.00
C VAL A 25 1.56 -5.03 -5.22
N ARG A 26 0.82 -6.06 -4.79
CA ARG A 26 1.22 -7.47 -5.02
C ARG A 26 1.30 -7.80 -6.52
N ALA A 27 0.36 -7.33 -7.32
CA ALA A 27 0.39 -7.51 -8.78
C ALA A 27 1.62 -6.85 -9.43
N GLN A 28 1.95 -5.61 -9.04
CA GLN A 28 3.14 -4.90 -9.51
C GLN A 28 4.42 -5.69 -9.19
N ILE A 29 4.57 -6.13 -7.93
CA ILE A 29 5.72 -6.93 -7.47
C ILE A 29 5.85 -8.21 -8.30
N VAL A 30 4.77 -8.95 -8.51
CA VAL A 30 4.80 -10.21 -9.28
C VAL A 30 5.19 -9.96 -10.74
N ASN A 31 4.69 -8.89 -11.35
CA ASN A 31 5.03 -8.57 -12.73
C ASN A 31 6.49 -8.13 -12.89
N GLN A 32 7.01 -7.37 -11.94
CA GLN A 32 8.43 -7.03 -11.93
C GLN A 32 9.29 -8.30 -11.75
N ALA A 33 8.90 -9.18 -10.83
CA ALA A 33 9.56 -10.46 -10.60
C ALA A 33 9.57 -11.35 -11.85
N ARG A 34 8.50 -11.37 -12.65
CA ARG A 34 8.44 -12.11 -13.93
C ARG A 34 9.45 -11.62 -14.96
N LYS A 35 9.67 -10.30 -15.05
CA LYS A 35 10.62 -9.70 -16.00
C LYS A 35 12.06 -10.11 -15.71
N MET A 36 12.42 -10.31 -14.45
CA MET A 36 13.78 -10.68 -14.04
C MET A 36 13.98 -12.19 -13.79
N ALA A 37 12.92 -12.91 -13.41
CA ALA A 37 12.89 -14.31 -12.99
C ALA A 37 13.68 -14.66 -11.70
N SER A 38 14.84 -14.04 -11.46
CA SER A 38 15.61 -14.14 -10.21
C SER A 38 16.39 -12.83 -9.97
N GLY A 39 16.68 -12.51 -8.72
CA GLY A 39 17.52 -11.36 -8.34
C GLY A 39 16.86 -10.41 -7.34
N SER A 40 17.48 -9.26 -7.15
CA SER A 40 16.99 -8.23 -6.23
C SER A 40 15.83 -7.45 -6.85
N ILE A 41 14.79 -7.21 -6.05
CA ILE A 41 13.70 -6.32 -6.37
C ILE A 41 13.92 -5.02 -5.61
N ILE A 42 13.98 -3.92 -6.35
CA ILE A 42 13.96 -2.55 -5.82
C ILE A 42 12.95 -1.79 -6.68
N ASP A 43 11.91 -1.25 -6.04
CA ASP A 43 10.84 -0.51 -6.71
C ASP A 43 10.19 0.47 -5.73
N TYR A 44 9.34 1.34 -6.24
CA TYR A 44 8.53 2.23 -5.40
C TYR A 44 7.20 2.55 -6.07
N PHE A 45 6.25 3.05 -5.29
CA PHE A 45 5.03 3.65 -5.80
C PHE A 45 4.64 4.85 -4.95
N VAL A 46 3.92 5.80 -5.56
CA VAL A 46 3.26 6.92 -4.89
C VAL A 46 1.98 7.20 -5.66
N ASN A 47 0.84 7.19 -4.97
CA ASN A 47 -0.46 7.48 -5.56
C ASN A 47 -1.38 8.15 -4.53
N SER A 48 -2.37 8.89 -5.03
CA SER A 48 -3.48 9.38 -4.23
C SER A 48 -4.63 8.37 -4.26
N TYR A 49 -5.22 8.12 -3.10
CA TYR A 49 -6.37 7.22 -2.95
C TYR A 49 -7.44 7.90 -2.09
N SER A 50 -8.69 7.58 -2.37
CA SER A 50 -9.82 8.00 -1.54
C SER A 50 -9.83 7.21 -0.23
N PHE A 51 -9.74 7.92 0.89
CA PHE A 51 -9.83 7.38 2.25
C PHE A 51 -11.11 7.82 2.97
N TYR A 52 -12.07 8.42 2.25
CA TYR A 52 -13.41 8.73 2.78
C TYR A 52 -14.11 7.51 3.42
N GLY A 53 -13.79 6.28 2.98
CA GLY A 53 -14.29 5.03 3.57
C GLY A 53 -13.74 4.71 4.97
N VAL A 54 -12.63 5.33 5.37
CA VAL A 54 -12.06 5.22 6.73
C VAL A 54 -12.64 6.32 7.63
N SER A 55 -12.64 7.56 7.12
CA SER A 55 -13.35 8.68 7.72
C SER A 55 -13.55 9.74 6.65
N TRP A 56 -14.70 10.44 6.71
CA TRP A 56 -14.95 11.59 5.84
C TRP A 56 -13.87 12.67 5.97
N ALA A 57 -13.17 12.72 7.11
CA ALA A 57 -12.08 13.64 7.42
C ALA A 57 -10.75 13.37 6.67
N HIS A 58 -10.59 12.20 6.03
CA HIS A 58 -9.35 11.81 5.37
C HIS A 58 -9.25 12.20 3.89
N GLY A 59 -10.36 12.61 3.27
CA GLY A 59 -10.35 13.08 1.90
C GLY A 59 -9.65 12.13 0.89
N ASP A 60 -8.90 12.75 -0.02
CA ASP A 60 -7.96 12.09 -0.91
C ASP A 60 -6.55 12.13 -0.28
N SER A 61 -6.10 11.01 0.26
CA SER A 61 -4.80 10.90 0.92
C SER A 61 -3.73 10.33 -0.02
N THR A 62 -2.47 10.70 0.21
CA THR A 62 -1.33 10.12 -0.52
C THR A 62 -0.78 8.91 0.21
N LEU A 63 -0.61 7.81 -0.52
CA LEU A 63 0.10 6.62 -0.05
C LEU A 63 1.23 6.28 -1.02
N GLY A 64 2.44 6.23 -0.48
CA GLY A 64 3.60 5.68 -1.16
C GLY A 64 4.13 4.43 -0.47
N GLY A 65 4.99 3.70 -1.17
CA GLY A 65 5.71 2.57 -0.60
C GLY A 65 7.03 2.32 -1.31
N ASP A 66 8.10 2.16 -0.52
CA ASP A 66 9.39 1.69 -0.99
C ASP A 66 9.45 0.17 -0.88
N ILE A 67 9.80 -0.52 -1.97
CA ILE A 67 9.79 -1.97 -2.06
C ILE A 67 11.23 -2.46 -2.21
N TYR A 68 11.65 -3.37 -1.34
CA TYR A 68 12.96 -4.02 -1.45
C TYR A 68 12.91 -5.49 -1.05
N GLY A 69 13.71 -6.31 -1.73
CA GLY A 69 13.85 -7.72 -1.43
C GLY A 69 14.35 -8.48 -2.63
N GLY A 70 13.76 -9.65 -2.90
CA GLY A 70 14.18 -10.43 -4.05
C GLY A 70 13.21 -11.51 -4.48
N VAL A 71 13.53 -12.08 -5.63
CA VAL A 71 12.86 -13.22 -6.22
C VAL A 71 13.87 -14.32 -6.52
N THR A 72 13.46 -15.56 -6.31
CA THR A 72 14.18 -16.74 -6.77
C THR A 72 13.24 -17.60 -7.61
N ARG A 73 13.68 -17.99 -8.81
CA ARG A 73 12.98 -18.98 -9.63
C ARG A 73 13.19 -20.39 -9.09
N GLN A 74 12.10 -21.14 -8.96
CA GLN A 74 12.10 -22.58 -8.73
C GLN A 74 11.18 -23.27 -9.75
N GLY A 75 11.78 -23.83 -10.80
CA GLY A 75 11.03 -24.43 -11.90
C GLY A 75 10.14 -23.40 -12.62
N GLN A 76 8.83 -23.63 -12.57
CA GLN A 76 7.80 -22.72 -13.12
C GLN A 76 7.35 -21.63 -12.14
N PHE A 77 7.78 -21.72 -10.88
CA PHE A 77 7.38 -20.80 -9.83
C PHE A 77 8.45 -19.73 -9.58
N LEU A 78 7.97 -18.58 -9.11
CA LEU A 78 8.75 -17.48 -8.57
C LEU A 78 8.45 -17.40 -7.07
N ILE A 79 9.47 -17.53 -6.24
CA ILE A 79 9.40 -17.30 -4.80
C ILE A 79 9.88 -15.88 -4.55
N ILE A 80 8.96 -15.03 -4.11
CA ILE A 80 9.19 -13.60 -3.94
C ILE A 80 9.06 -13.28 -2.46
N SER A 81 10.07 -12.61 -1.91
CA SER A 81 10.08 -12.11 -0.54
C SER A 81 10.53 -10.67 -0.57
N VAL A 82 9.62 -9.75 -0.24
CA VAL A 82 9.90 -8.32 -0.22
C VAL A 82 9.37 -7.68 1.05
N THR A 83 10.04 -6.62 1.48
CA THR A 83 9.53 -5.68 2.46
C THR A 83 9.01 -4.46 1.71
N VAL A 84 7.85 -3.97 2.15
CA VAL A 84 7.29 -2.70 1.70
C VAL A 84 7.25 -1.74 2.88
N GLU A 85 7.88 -0.59 2.72
CA GLU A 85 7.84 0.51 3.70
C GLU A 85 6.85 1.56 3.22
N TYR A 86 5.67 1.59 3.84
CA TYR A 86 4.59 2.49 3.48
C TYR A 86 4.77 3.86 4.13
N LYS A 87 4.42 4.90 3.38
CA LYS A 87 4.41 6.30 3.79
C LYS A 87 3.05 6.90 3.43
N PHE A 88 2.29 7.28 4.44
CA PHE A 88 0.99 7.92 4.29
C PHE A 88 1.09 9.40 4.67
N SER A 89 0.41 10.25 3.91
CA SER A 89 0.24 11.66 4.24
C SER A 89 -1.12 12.20 3.80
N ASP A 90 -1.68 13.07 4.61
CA ASP A 90 -3.02 13.61 4.41
C ASP A 90 -3.20 14.94 5.18
N ILE A 91 -4.24 15.70 4.84
CA ILE A 91 -4.74 16.84 5.61
C ILE A 91 -6.04 16.39 6.26
N PHE A 92 -6.01 16.20 7.58
CA PHE A 92 -7.16 15.73 8.33
C PHE A 92 -8.10 16.91 8.64
N GLU A 93 -9.33 16.83 8.16
CA GLU A 93 -10.37 17.82 8.42
C GLU A 93 -11.32 17.33 9.51
N ASP A 94 -11.19 17.86 10.73
CA ASP A 94 -12.11 17.53 11.83
C ASP A 94 -13.44 18.29 11.66
N ILE A 95 -14.28 17.76 10.77
CA ILE A 95 -15.58 18.33 10.41
C ILE A 95 -16.65 18.23 11.51
N PHE A 96 -16.37 17.54 12.62
CA PHE A 96 -17.29 17.42 13.76
C PHE A 96 -16.57 17.69 15.08
N GLY A 97 -16.08 18.93 15.25
CA GLY A 97 -15.68 19.40 16.57
C GLY A 97 -16.80 19.19 17.59
N PHE A 98 -16.46 18.64 18.77
CA PHE A 98 -17.32 18.75 19.94
C PHE A 98 -17.63 20.25 20.14
N ASP A 99 -18.91 20.62 20.00
CA ASP A 99 -19.47 21.99 20.15
C ASP A 99 -19.52 22.94 18.93
N ALA A 100 -19.65 22.41 17.71
CA ALA A 100 -20.18 23.14 16.53
C ALA A 100 -19.27 24.23 15.90
N GLU A 101 -17.95 24.13 16.07
CA GLU A 101 -16.98 24.76 15.15
C GLU A 101 -16.17 23.66 14.44
N PRO A 102 -15.98 23.73 13.11
CA PRO A 102 -15.08 22.82 12.42
C PRO A 102 -13.66 23.01 12.97
N GLY A 103 -13.01 21.91 13.34
CA GLY A 103 -11.62 21.94 13.78
C GLY A 103 -10.71 22.47 12.67
N ILE A 104 -9.63 23.15 13.04
CA ILE A 104 -8.64 23.64 12.06
C ILE A 104 -7.98 22.43 11.40
N PRO A 105 -8.03 22.28 10.05
CA PRO A 105 -7.39 21.17 9.37
C PRO A 105 -5.88 21.11 9.66
N TYR A 106 -5.35 19.91 9.85
CA TYR A 106 -3.94 19.72 10.17
C TYR A 106 -3.32 18.54 9.42
N PRO A 107 -2.02 18.62 9.07
CA PRO A 107 -1.35 17.55 8.36
C PRO A 107 -1.14 16.35 9.27
N ILE A 108 -1.50 15.17 8.76
CA ILE A 108 -1.26 13.88 9.38
C ILE A 108 -0.35 13.02 8.51
N THR A 109 0.40 12.13 9.17
CA THR A 109 1.35 11.23 8.50
C THR A 109 1.34 9.85 9.15
N GLY A 110 1.73 8.83 8.41
CA GLY A 110 1.81 7.47 8.92
C GLY A 110 2.92 6.67 8.24
N TRP A 111 3.51 5.77 9.01
CA TRP A 111 4.56 4.88 8.51
C TRP A 111 4.37 3.49 9.09
N TRP A 112 4.43 2.48 8.23
CA TRP A 112 4.46 1.08 8.65
C TRP A 112 5.23 0.25 7.65
N LYS A 113 5.68 -0.92 8.10
CA LYS A 113 6.35 -1.90 7.25
C LYS A 113 5.49 -3.15 7.14
N SER A 114 5.46 -3.74 5.96
CA SER A 114 4.85 -5.06 5.76
C SER A 114 5.83 -5.97 5.05
N ARG A 115 5.85 -7.24 5.45
CA ARG A 115 6.56 -8.29 4.74
C ARG A 115 5.58 -9.03 3.85
N ILE A 116 5.91 -9.13 2.57
CA ILE A 116 5.10 -9.79 1.56
C ILE A 116 5.86 -10.99 1.02
N GLU A 117 5.27 -12.17 1.20
CA GLU A 117 5.73 -13.41 0.63
C GLU A 117 4.72 -13.90 -0.40
N ILE A 118 5.20 -14.20 -1.62
CA ILE A 118 4.37 -14.62 -2.74
C ILE A 118 5.04 -15.80 -3.44
N ILE A 119 4.22 -16.82 -3.73
CA ILE A 119 4.54 -17.84 -4.72
C ILE A 119 3.64 -17.56 -5.93
N ALA A 120 4.26 -17.32 -7.09
CA ALA A 120 3.54 -17.02 -8.32
C ALA A 120 4.07 -17.88 -9.47
N ASN A 121 3.20 -18.20 -10.44
CA ASN A 121 3.65 -18.78 -11.70
C ASN A 121 4.40 -17.72 -12.52
N LYS A 122 5.52 -18.15 -13.12
CA LYS A 122 6.28 -17.34 -14.07
C LYS A 122 5.43 -16.99 -15.29
N ASP A 123 4.66 -17.98 -15.77
CA ASP A 123 3.64 -17.74 -16.78
C ASP A 123 2.45 -17.00 -16.15
N GLU A 124 2.08 -15.88 -16.77
CA GLU A 124 0.98 -15.03 -16.35
C GLU A 124 -0.39 -15.68 -16.53
N SER A 125 -0.57 -16.45 -17.62
CA SER A 125 -1.84 -17.09 -17.95
C SER A 125 -2.27 -18.10 -16.87
N ALA A 126 -1.28 -18.75 -16.23
CA ALA A 126 -1.45 -19.74 -15.18
C ALA A 126 -1.45 -19.14 -13.75
N SER A 127 -1.54 -17.83 -13.58
CA SER A 127 -1.43 -17.16 -12.27
C SER A 127 -2.69 -16.40 -11.88
N ARG A 128 -2.95 -16.36 -10.56
CA ARG A 128 -3.97 -15.50 -9.94
C ARG A 128 -3.60 -14.01 -9.93
N TYR A 129 -2.32 -13.69 -10.15
CA TYR A 129 -1.84 -12.31 -10.21
C TYR A 129 -1.86 -11.84 -11.66
N LYS A 130 -2.88 -11.01 -11.97
CA LYS A 130 -3.04 -10.24 -13.21
C LYS A 130 -2.28 -8.92 -13.10
N ARG A 131 -2.19 -8.17 -14.19
CA ARG A 131 -1.48 -6.89 -14.18
C ARG A 131 -2.28 -5.83 -13.43
N PRO A 132 -1.62 -4.85 -12.79
CA PRO A 132 -2.32 -3.78 -12.08
C PRO A 132 -3.37 -3.05 -12.92
N GLU A 133 -3.14 -2.92 -14.23
CA GLU A 133 -4.08 -2.31 -15.18
C GLU A 133 -5.35 -3.15 -15.44
N ASP A 134 -5.33 -4.44 -15.10
CA ASP A 134 -6.45 -5.37 -15.28
C ASP A 134 -7.29 -5.52 -13.97
N LEU A 135 -7.04 -4.68 -12.95
CA LEU A 135 -7.66 -4.72 -11.59
C LEU A 135 -8.43 -3.44 -11.21
#